data_AF-A0A929UTY6-F1
#
_entry.id   AF-A0A929UTY6-F1
#
_cell.length_a   1.000
_cell.length_b   1.000
_cell.length_c   1.000
_cell.angle_alpha   90.00
_cell.angle_beta   90.00
_cell.angle_gamma   90.00
#
_symmetry.space_group_name_H-M   'P 1'
#
loop_
_entity.id
_entity.type
_entity.pdbx_description
1 polymer ?
#
loop_
_entity_poly.entity_id
_entity_poly.type
_entity_poly.pdbx_seq_one_letter_code
_entity_poly.pdbx_strand_id
1 'polypeptide(L)'
;MNTSRKNRIIKITIWAVCSIVAITALLVAAAFFWPATSKQLQSSSSEKLSYDDAIAAANRTVSEDTSNTDVRPECRSIIKTHGKKTAKAVMMIHGVSACPQQFADLGNTFFNAGYNVYIPRVPSHGLTDNKRHGEIT
;
A
#
# COMPACT_ATOMS: atom_id res chain seq x y z
N MET A 1 -34.80 14.35 -49.09
CA MET A 1 -34.81 14.77 -47.66
C MET A 1 -34.22 16.19 -47.56
N ASN A 2 -34.95 17.16 -46.99
CA ASN A 2 -34.54 18.58 -46.97
C ASN A 2 -33.23 18.77 -46.16
N THR A 3 -32.24 19.48 -46.73
CA THR A 3 -30.91 19.74 -46.15
C THR A 3 -30.98 20.26 -44.71
N SER A 4 -31.98 21.08 -44.39
CA SER A 4 -32.22 21.58 -43.03
C SER A 4 -32.56 20.47 -42.02
N ARG A 5 -33.37 19.48 -42.42
CA ARG A 5 -33.73 18.32 -41.57
C ARG A 5 -32.53 17.41 -41.33
N LYS A 6 -31.69 17.18 -42.36
CA LYS A 6 -30.46 16.37 -42.26
C LYS A 6 -29.45 17.02 -41.29
N ASN A 7 -29.26 18.34 -41.39
CA ASN A 7 -28.37 19.08 -40.49
C ASN A 7 -28.87 19.09 -39.04
N ARG A 8 -30.20 19.14 -38.84
CA ARG A 8 -30.81 19.04 -37.51
C ARG A 8 -30.58 17.67 -36.88
N ILE A 9 -30.74 16.58 -37.64
CA ILE A 9 -30.48 15.21 -37.17
C ILE A 9 -29.01 15.03 -36.82
N ILE A 10 -28.07 15.46 -37.68
CA ILE A 10 -26.63 15.37 -37.43
C ILE A 10 -26.25 16.10 -36.13
N LYS A 11 -26.77 17.32 -35.92
CA LYS A 11 -26.53 18.07 -34.68
C LYS A 11 -27.04 17.30 -33.46
N ILE A 12 -28.26 16.77 -33.50
CA ILE A 12 -28.83 15.98 -32.39
C ILE A 12 -27.95 14.75 -32.10
N THR A 13 -27.50 14.04 -33.13
CA THR A 13 -26.61 12.88 -32.96
C THR A 13 -25.28 13.28 -32.32
N ILE A 14 -24.65 14.37 -32.77
CA ILE A 14 -23.41 14.88 -32.18
C ILE A 14 -23.62 15.24 -30.70
N TRP A 15 -24.68 15.98 -30.36
CA TRP A 15 -25.00 16.34 -28.98
C TRP A 15 -25.28 15.10 -28.11
N ALA A 16 -25.95 14.08 -28.65
CA ALA A 16 -26.20 12.83 -27.95
C ALA A 16 -24.89 12.08 -27.66
N VAL A 17 -24.00 11.95 -28.67
CA VAL A 17 -22.70 11.29 -28.50
C VAL A 17 -21.81 12.05 -27.50
N CYS A 18 -21.70 13.38 -27.62
CA CYS A 18 -20.94 14.21 -26.69
C CYS A 18 -21.47 14.07 -25.25
N SER A 19 -22.79 14.04 -25.07
CA SER A 19 -23.41 13.82 -23.76
C SER A 19 -23.06 12.45 -23.17
N ILE A 20 -23.11 11.39 -23.98
CA ILE A 20 -22.74 10.03 -23.55
C ILE A 20 -21.27 9.97 -23.12
N VAL A 21 -20.37 10.57 -23.90
CA VAL A 21 -18.94 10.63 -23.57
C VAL A 21 -18.72 11.39 -22.27
N ALA A 22 -19.35 12.54 -22.10
CA ALA A 22 -19.23 13.35 -20.89
C ALA A 22 -19.73 12.60 -19.64
N ILE A 23 -20.89 11.94 -19.74
CA ILE A 23 -21.44 11.14 -18.63
C ILE A 23 -20.51 9.98 -18.29
N THR A 24 -19.99 9.28 -19.30
CA THR A 24 -19.06 8.16 -19.09
C THR A 24 -17.79 8.62 -18.39
N ALA A 25 -17.21 9.76 -18.81
CA ALA A 25 -16.03 10.34 -18.17
C ALA A 25 -16.30 10.71 -16.70
N LEU A 26 -17.47 11.28 -16.40
CA LEU A 26 -17.87 11.60 -15.02
C LEU A 26 -18.03 10.34 -14.16
N LEU A 27 -18.62 9.27 -14.70
CA LEU A 27 -18.76 7.99 -13.98
C LEU A 27 -17.40 7.35 -13.70
N VAL A 28 -16.48 7.36 -14.67
CA VAL A 28 -15.10 6.87 -14.49
C VAL A 28 -14.39 7.69 -13.40
N ALA A 29 -14.49 9.02 -13.44
CA ALA A 29 -13.92 9.87 -12.40
C ALA A 29 -14.53 9.58 -11.03
N ALA A 30 -15.86 9.46 -10.92
CA ALA A 30 -16.53 9.12 -9.67
C ALA A 30 -16.07 7.77 -9.12
N ALA A 31 -15.95 6.74 -9.97
CA ALA A 31 -15.45 5.43 -9.57
C ALA A 31 -13.97 5.48 -9.13
N PHE A 32 -13.14 6.26 -9.80
CA PHE A 32 -11.73 6.44 -9.44
C PHE A 32 -11.56 7.14 -8.07
N PHE A 33 -12.36 8.17 -7.79
CA PHE A 33 -12.32 8.89 -6.52
C PHE A 33 -13.14 8.25 -5.39
N TRP A 34 -13.99 7.26 -5.70
CA TRP A 34 -14.84 6.58 -4.73
C TRP A 34 -14.07 6.03 -3.52
N PRO A 35 -12.93 5.30 -3.67
CA PRO A 35 -12.18 4.78 -2.53
C PRO A 35 -11.64 5.88 -1.61
N ALA A 36 -11.29 7.05 -2.18
CA ALA A 36 -10.77 8.18 -1.40
C ALA A 36 -11.83 8.77 -0.46
N THR A 37 -13.10 8.43 -0.61
CA THR A 37 -14.19 8.86 0.29
C THR A 37 -14.36 7.96 1.52
N SER A 38 -13.66 6.83 1.58
CA SER A 38 -13.74 5.91 2.71
C SER A 38 -13.15 6.53 3.98
N LYS A 39 -14.01 6.82 4.96
CA LYS A 39 -13.58 7.35 6.27
C LYS A 39 -12.60 6.40 6.98
N GLN A 40 -12.74 5.09 6.79
CA GLN A 40 -11.83 4.10 7.38
C GLN A 40 -10.41 4.22 6.82
N LEU A 41 -10.26 4.59 5.54
CA LEU A 41 -8.96 4.84 4.92
C LEU A 41 -8.38 6.22 5.30
N GLN A 42 -9.23 7.12 5.79
CA GLN A 42 -8.84 8.47 6.24
C GLN A 42 -8.51 8.53 7.73
N SER A 43 -8.97 7.56 8.54
CA SER A 43 -8.73 7.50 9.98
C SER A 43 -7.72 6.41 10.32
N SER A 44 -6.53 6.80 10.78
CA SER A 44 -5.60 5.89 11.44
C SER A 44 -5.58 6.21 12.93
N SER A 45 -5.98 5.27 13.78
CA SER A 45 -5.74 5.37 15.22
C SER A 45 -4.26 5.05 15.50
N SER A 46 -3.39 6.05 15.36
CA SER A 46 -1.98 5.89 15.70
C SER A 46 -1.77 6.17 17.19
N GLU A 47 -1.43 5.13 17.96
CA GLU A 47 -0.89 5.30 19.30
C GLU A 47 0.59 5.69 19.20
N LYS A 48 1.02 6.69 19.99
CA LYS A 48 2.43 7.06 20.09
C LYS A 48 3.11 6.17 21.13
N LEU A 49 3.82 5.16 20.66
CA LEU A 49 4.61 4.29 21.51
C LEU A 49 5.88 4.99 22.01
N SER A 50 6.34 4.59 23.20
CA SER A 50 7.69 4.89 23.66
C SER A 50 8.72 4.15 22.79
N TYR A 51 10.00 4.48 22.95
CA TYR A 51 11.06 3.77 22.22
C TYR A 51 11.10 2.28 22.60
N ASP A 52 11.03 1.96 23.89
CA ASP A 52 11.10 0.58 24.37
C ASP A 52 9.87 -0.22 23.94
N ASP A 53 8.68 0.38 24.00
CA ASP A 53 7.44 -0.25 23.53
C ASP A 53 7.46 -0.50 22.03
N ALA A 54 8.00 0.44 21.23
CA ALA A 54 8.13 0.27 19.78
C ALA A 54 9.11 -0.85 19.41
N ILE A 55 10.25 -0.95 20.11
CA ILE A 55 11.20 -2.04 19.92
C ILE A 55 10.61 -3.38 20.36
N ALA A 56 9.90 -3.42 21.49
CA ALA A 56 9.22 -4.62 21.95
C ALA A 56 8.15 -5.10 20.96
N ALA A 57 7.35 -4.18 20.41
CA ALA A 57 6.36 -4.49 19.39
C ALA A 57 7.00 -5.03 18.10
N ALA A 58 8.05 -4.38 17.59
CA ALA A 58 8.74 -4.83 16.39
C ALA A 58 9.43 -6.20 16.60
N ASN A 59 10.08 -6.44 17.75
CA ASN A 59 10.65 -7.75 18.08
C ASN A 59 9.58 -8.84 18.21
N ARG A 60 8.39 -8.50 18.72
CA ARG A 60 7.25 -9.43 18.76
C ARG A 60 6.86 -9.86 17.36
N THR A 61 6.71 -8.92 16.41
CA THR A 61 6.42 -9.25 15.01
C THR A 61 7.48 -10.14 14.39
N VAL A 62 8.78 -9.87 14.62
CA VAL A 62 9.87 -10.75 14.14
C VAL A 62 9.76 -12.15 14.74
N SER A 63 9.40 -12.26 16.02
CA SER A 63 9.25 -13.54 16.71
C SER A 63 8.05 -14.32 16.19
N GLU A 64 6.92 -13.66 15.92
CA GLU A 64 5.73 -14.24 15.30
C GLU A 64 6.01 -14.73 13.88
N ASP A 65 6.74 -13.95 13.08
CA ASP A 65 7.21 -14.38 11.75
C ASP A 65 8.17 -15.57 11.83
N THR A 66 8.95 -15.67 12.90
CA THR A 66 9.90 -16.77 13.10
C THR A 66 9.22 -18.06 13.53
N SER A 67 8.18 -17.97 14.37
CA SER A 67 7.41 -19.13 14.83
C SER A 67 6.40 -19.64 13.79
N ASN A 68 6.02 -18.81 12.82
CA ASN A 68 5.11 -19.20 11.76
C ASN A 68 5.83 -19.96 10.64
N THR A 69 5.55 -21.27 10.55
CA THR A 69 6.13 -22.16 9.52
C THR A 69 5.69 -21.85 8.09
N ASP A 70 4.58 -21.13 7.92
CA ASP A 70 4.14 -20.65 6.61
C ASP A 70 4.95 -19.45 6.14
N VAL A 71 5.66 -18.73 7.02
CA VAL A 71 6.48 -17.57 6.63
C VAL A 71 7.82 -18.05 6.12
N ARG A 72 8.19 -17.63 4.90
CA ARG A 72 9.50 -17.95 4.33
C ARG A 72 10.60 -17.25 5.13
N PRO A 73 11.73 -17.93 5.46
CA PRO A 73 12.76 -17.37 6.33
C PRO A 73 13.29 -16.00 5.90
N GLU A 74 13.48 -15.77 4.60
CA GLU A 74 13.96 -14.50 4.05
C GLU A 74 12.91 -13.39 4.10
N CYS A 75 11.63 -13.72 4.25
CA CYS A 75 10.54 -12.77 4.25
C CYS A 75 10.06 -12.36 5.64
N ARG A 76 10.74 -12.82 6.69
CA ARG A 76 10.48 -12.36 8.06
C ARG A 76 10.77 -10.87 8.18
N SER A 77 10.03 -10.21 9.07
CA SER A 77 10.28 -8.81 9.40
C SER A 77 11.72 -8.59 9.85
N ILE A 78 12.30 -7.44 9.51
CA ILE A 78 13.68 -7.09 9.85
C ILE A 78 13.66 -5.89 10.79
N ILE A 79 14.35 -6.00 11.92
CA ILE A 79 14.61 -4.89 12.83
C ILE A 79 16.11 -4.72 13.02
N LYS A 80 16.59 -3.47 12.95
CA LYS A 80 17.97 -3.09 13.26
C LYS A 80 17.97 -1.89 14.17
N THR A 81 18.60 -2.03 15.34
CA THR A 81 18.62 -0.98 16.36
C THR A 81 20.01 -0.81 16.94
N HIS A 82 20.35 0.45 17.24
CA HIS A 82 21.57 0.83 17.97
C HIS A 82 21.40 0.69 19.50
N GLY A 83 20.31 0.07 19.96
CA GLY A 83 20.01 -0.12 21.38
C GLY A 83 19.51 1.13 22.10
N LYS A 84 19.37 2.25 21.38
CA LYS A 84 18.87 3.53 21.89
C LYS A 84 18.09 4.28 20.83
N LYS A 85 17.30 5.27 21.27
CA LYS A 85 16.65 6.21 20.36
C LYS A 85 17.71 6.99 19.56
N THR A 86 17.62 6.90 18.23
CA THR A 86 18.45 7.67 17.29
C THR A 86 17.76 8.98 16.91
N ALA A 87 18.48 9.89 16.27
CA ALA A 87 17.91 11.15 15.78
C ALA A 87 16.77 10.92 14.77
N LYS A 88 16.88 9.86 13.95
CA LYS A 88 15.89 9.44 12.95
C LYS A 88 15.80 7.93 12.89
N ALA A 89 14.64 7.43 12.46
CA ALA A 89 14.41 6.02 12.14
C ALA A 89 13.84 5.90 10.72
N VAL A 90 14.03 4.74 10.09
CA VAL A 90 13.53 4.45 8.74
C VAL A 90 12.63 3.22 8.79
N MET A 91 11.43 3.35 8.23
CA MET A 91 10.52 2.23 8.02
C MET A 91 10.37 1.98 6.51
N MET A 92 10.50 0.74 6.07
CA MET A 92 10.37 0.38 4.65
C MET A 92 9.28 -0.67 4.48
N ILE A 93 8.28 -0.36 3.64
CA ILE A 93 7.14 -1.23 3.36
C ILE A 93 7.29 -1.72 1.92
N HIS A 94 7.37 -3.04 1.75
CA HIS A 94 7.57 -3.67 0.45
C HIS A 94 6.30 -3.65 -0.42
N GLY A 95 6.47 -3.85 -1.73
CA GLY A 95 5.36 -3.93 -2.68
C GLY A 95 4.59 -5.26 -2.63
N VAL A 96 3.48 -5.32 -3.37
CA VAL A 96 2.51 -6.44 -3.38
C VAL A 96 3.12 -7.81 -3.74
N SER A 97 4.10 -7.84 -4.65
CA SER A 97 4.75 -9.09 -5.07
C SER A 97 6.08 -9.36 -4.35
N ALA A 98 6.43 -8.53 -3.36
CA ALA A 98 7.71 -8.58 -2.68
C ALA A 98 7.57 -9.02 -1.22
N CYS A 99 8.68 -9.00 -0.49
CA CYS A 99 8.74 -9.20 0.95
C CYS A 99 9.90 -8.40 1.56
N PRO A 100 10.08 -8.38 2.89
CA PRO A 100 11.12 -7.58 3.57
C PRO A 100 12.52 -7.72 2.98
N GLN A 101 12.89 -8.89 2.46
CA GLN A 101 14.19 -9.13 1.83
C GLN A 101 14.55 -8.11 0.73
N GLN A 102 13.55 -7.57 0.03
CA GLN A 102 13.75 -6.55 -1.02
C GLN A 102 14.56 -5.35 -0.52
N PHE A 103 14.45 -5.03 0.76
CA PHE A 103 15.07 -3.86 1.38
C PHE A 103 16.22 -4.20 2.33
N ALA A 104 16.65 -5.46 2.43
CA ALA A 104 17.66 -5.86 3.41
C ALA A 104 18.97 -5.03 3.27
N ASP A 105 19.46 -4.88 2.03
CA ASP A 105 20.71 -4.14 1.77
C ASP A 105 20.55 -2.63 1.99
N LEU A 106 19.44 -2.04 1.53
CA LEU A 106 19.14 -0.64 1.78
C LEU A 106 18.98 -0.37 3.29
N GLY A 107 18.37 -1.31 4.02
CA GLY A 107 18.26 -1.28 5.47
C GLY A 107 19.62 -1.28 6.15
N ASN A 108 20.58 -2.07 5.65
CA ASN A 108 21.96 -2.04 6.12
C ASN A 108 22.61 -0.67 5.86
N THR A 109 22.39 -0.06 4.70
CA THR A 109 22.91 1.29 4.39
C THR A 109 22.44 2.33 5.41
N PHE A 110 21.14 2.37 5.71
CA PHE A 110 20.62 3.32 6.71
C PHE A 110 21.05 2.97 8.13
N PHE A 111 21.08 1.70 8.48
CA PHE A 111 21.54 1.29 9.80
C PHE A 111 22.99 1.73 10.06
N ASN A 112 23.88 1.50 9.09
CA ASN A 112 25.27 1.92 9.14
C ASN A 112 25.43 3.45 9.16
N ALA A 113 24.47 4.19 8.61
CA ALA A 113 24.43 5.65 8.69
C ALA A 113 23.86 6.18 10.04
N GLY A 114 23.60 5.31 11.02
CA GLY A 114 23.17 5.70 12.37
C GLY A 114 21.67 5.76 12.61
N TYR A 115 20.87 5.21 11.69
CA TYR A 115 19.41 5.14 11.83
C TYR A 115 19.00 3.82 12.50
N ASN A 116 17.94 3.84 13.32
CA ASN A 116 17.20 2.61 13.61
C ASN A 116 16.32 2.27 12.39
N VAL A 117 16.22 1.00 12.03
CA VAL A 117 15.55 0.55 10.80
C VAL A 117 14.53 -0.54 11.14
N TYR A 118 13.35 -0.45 10.53
CA TYR A 118 12.31 -1.47 10.61
C TYR A 118 11.73 -1.77 9.23
N ILE A 119 11.65 -3.05 8.87
CA ILE A 119 11.14 -3.53 7.58
C ILE A 119 10.12 -4.63 7.89
N PRO A 120 8.84 -4.30 8.14
CA PRO A 120 7.83 -5.29 8.45
C PRO A 120 7.46 -6.13 7.22
N ARG A 121 7.12 -7.40 7.47
CA ARG A 121 6.33 -8.20 6.54
C ARG A 121 4.88 -7.72 6.60
N VAL A 122 4.32 -7.30 5.48
CA VAL A 122 2.90 -6.92 5.44
C VAL A 122 2.00 -8.17 5.52
N PRO A 123 0.76 -8.08 6.02
CA PRO A 123 -0.13 -9.23 6.23
C PRO A 123 -0.26 -10.11 4.98
N SER A 124 -0.35 -11.42 5.15
CA SER A 124 -0.52 -12.43 4.08
C SER A 124 0.52 -12.46 2.95
N HIS A 125 1.61 -11.69 3.06
CA HIS A 125 2.74 -11.73 2.13
C HIS A 125 3.91 -12.54 2.71
N GLY A 126 4.86 -12.91 1.86
CA GLY A 126 6.07 -13.62 2.29
C GLY A 126 5.81 -15.06 2.78
N LEU A 127 4.62 -15.61 2.49
CA LEU A 127 4.23 -16.96 2.86
C LEU A 127 4.73 -17.99 1.84
N THR A 128 4.77 -19.27 2.22
CA THR A 128 5.07 -20.40 1.33
C THR A 128 4.06 -20.48 0.17
N ASP A 129 2.77 -20.27 0.47
CA ASP A 129 1.77 -19.98 -0.55
C ASP A 129 1.74 -18.49 -0.91
N ASN A 130 2.37 -18.18 -2.03
CA ASN A 130 2.47 -16.82 -2.55
C ASN A 130 1.15 -16.23 -3.05
N LYS A 131 0.05 -16.98 -3.14
CA LYS A 131 -1.25 -16.46 -3.61
C LYS A 131 -2.10 -15.85 -2.50
N ARG A 132 -1.73 -16.09 -1.25
CA ARG A 132 -2.51 -15.67 -0.07
C ARG A 132 -2.54 -14.15 0.16
N HIS A 133 -1.72 -13.38 -0.56
CA HIS A 133 -1.80 -11.91 -0.55
C HIS A 133 -3.19 -11.40 -0.99
N GLY A 134 -3.96 -12.18 -1.76
CA GLY A 134 -5.33 -11.87 -2.14
C GLY A 134 -6.38 -12.11 -1.04
N GLU A 135 -6.00 -12.72 0.09
CA GLU A 135 -6.89 -13.00 1.23
C GLU A 135 -7.05 -11.79 2.17
N ILE A 136 -6.35 -10.68 1.90
CA ILE A 136 -6.49 -9.44 2.67
C ILE A 136 -7.82 -8.78 2.26
N THR A 137 -8.86 -9.03 3.06
CA THR A 137 -10.18 -8.37 2.96
C THR A 137 -10.22 -7.05 3.71
#